data_AF-A0A2V9NJU9-F1
#
_entry.id   AF-A0A2V9NJU9-F1
#
_cell.length_a   1.000
_cell.length_b   1.000
_cell.length_c   1.000
_cell.angle_alpha   90.00
_cell.angle_beta   90.00
_cell.angle_gamma   90.00
#
_symmetry.space_group_name_H-M   'P 1'
#
loop_
_entity.id
_entity.type
_entity.pdbx_description
1 polymer ?
#
loop_
_entity_poly.entity_id
_entity_poly.type
_entity_poly.pdbx_seq_one_letter_code
_entity_poly.pdbx_strand_id
1 'polypeptide(L)' 'AQEMSLFKSATIFGRSIHALVDDSIGQQELDHEMRRCGIEIEEIRPLIPTLEDAFVELSQRRQMQMEAA' A
#
# COMPACT_ATOMS: atom_id res chain seq x y z
N ALA A 1 11.98 -12.04 14.82
CA ALA A 1 10.93 -11.50 13.92
C ALA A 1 11.58 -11.35 12.56
N GLN A 2 11.07 -12.03 11.54
CA GLN A 2 11.64 -11.93 10.18
C GLN A 2 11.12 -10.62 9.60
N GLU A 3 12.00 -9.64 9.38
CA GLU A 3 11.64 -8.39 8.71
C GLU A 3 11.26 -8.70 7.26
N MET A 4 9.98 -8.57 6.95
CA MET A 4 9.45 -8.81 5.61
C MET A 4 9.62 -7.53 4.79
N SER A 5 10.60 -7.50 3.91
CA SER A 5 10.91 -6.36 3.01
C SER A 5 9.86 -6.13 1.91
N LEU A 6 8.74 -6.86 1.92
CA LEU A 6 7.69 -6.75 0.90
C LEU A 6 6.83 -5.49 1.07
N PHE A 7 6.75 -4.95 2.29
CA PHE A 7 5.89 -3.82 2.63
C PHE A 7 6.73 -2.60 2.98
N LYS A 8 6.45 -1.46 2.34
CA LYS A 8 7.02 -0.15 2.70
C LYS A 8 6.38 0.40 3.96
N SER A 9 5.09 0.13 4.14
CA SER A 9 4.34 0.44 5.36
C SER A 9 3.13 -0.48 5.47
N ALA A 10 2.64 -0.71 6.69
CA ALA A 10 1.43 -1.46 6.93
C ALA A 10 0.68 -0.90 8.15
N THR A 11 -0.65 -0.79 8.02
CA THR A 11 -1.55 -0.32 9.07
C THR A 11 -2.66 -1.35 9.28
N ILE A 12 -2.94 -1.66 10.55
CA ILE A 12 -3.97 -2.63 10.93
C ILE A 12 -5.28 -1.91 11.21
N PHE A 13 -6.35 -2.34 10.54
CA PHE A 13 -7.71 -1.87 10.70
C PHE A 13 -8.62 -3.04 11.09
N GLY A 14 -8.72 -3.32 12.40
CA GLY A 14 -9.52 -4.44 12.91
C GLY A 14 -8.98 -5.78 12.40
N ARG A 15 -9.69 -6.40 11.46
CA ARG A 15 -9.30 -7.68 10.81
C ARG A 15 -8.62 -7.49 9.45
N SER A 16 -8.45 -6.26 9.00
CA SER A 16 -7.86 -5.93 7.69
C SER A 16 -6.47 -5.32 7.86
N ILE A 17 -5.57 -5.62 6.94
CA ILE A 17 -4.26 -4.99 6.85
C ILE A 17 -4.25 -4.16 5.57
N HIS A 18 -4.00 -2.86 5.70
CA HIS A 18 -3.69 -2.01 4.55
C HIS A 18 -2.18 -1.85 4.50
N ALA A 19 -1.57 -2.32 3.42
CA ALA A 19 -0.13 -2.26 3.25
C ALA A 19 0.24 -1.54 1.95
N LEU A 20 1.28 -0.72 2.03
CA LEU A 20 1.92 -0.13 0.86
C LEU A 20 3.02 -1.09 0.42
N VAL A 21 2.91 -1.57 -0.81
CA VAL A 21 3.87 -2.47 -1.47
C VAL A 21 4.56 -1.75 -2.62
N ASP A 22 5.71 -2.26 -3.04
CA ASP A 22 6.32 -1.79 -4.30
C ASP A 22 5.51 -2.29 -5.51
N ASP A 23 5.46 -1.50 -6.57
CA ASP A 23 4.76 -1.86 -7.83
C ASP A 23 5.43 -3.05 -8.52
N SER A 24 6.71 -3.31 -8.23
CA SER A 24 7.38 -4.52 -8.71
C SER A 24 6.82 -5.82 -8.12
N ILE A 25 6.05 -5.75 -7.02
CA ILE A 25 5.55 -6.93 -6.31
C ILE A 25 4.13 -7.24 -6.79
N GLY A 26 4.01 -8.29 -7.60
CA GLY A 26 2.73 -8.79 -8.06
C GLY A 26 1.94 -9.50 -6.96
N GLN A 27 0.61 -9.57 -7.12
CA GLN A 27 -0.29 -10.22 -6.17
C GLN A 27 0.08 -11.68 -5.88
N GLN A 28 0.54 -12.44 -6.88
CA GLN A 28 0.93 -13.85 -6.69
C GLN A 28 2.17 -14.02 -5.80
N GLU A 29 3.14 -13.10 -5.89
CA GLU A 29 4.32 -13.09 -5.04
C GLU A 29 3.92 -12.83 -3.58
N LEU A 30 2.99 -11.87 -3.38
CA LEU A 30 2.43 -11.57 -2.07
C LEU A 30 1.73 -12.80 -1.48
N ASP A 31 0.85 -13.45 -2.25
CA ASP A 31 0.13 -14.66 -1.82
C ASP A 31 1.11 -15.78 -1.42
N HIS A 32 2.15 -15.99 -2.23
CA HIS A 32 3.17 -17.01 -1.98
C HIS A 32 3.93 -16.76 -0.68
N GLU A 33 4.42 -15.54 -0.47
CA GLU A 33 5.20 -15.19 0.71
C GLU A 33 4.35 -15.20 1.98
N MET A 34 3.09 -14.76 1.90
CA MET A 34 2.16 -14.80 3.03
C MET A 34 1.89 -16.25 3.48
N ARG A 35 1.63 -17.15 2.53
CA ARG A 35 1.49 -18.59 2.81
C ARG A 35 2.77 -19.20 3.35
N ARG A 36 3.94 -18.81 2.82
CA ARG A 36 5.25 -19.27 3.31
C ARG A 36 5.46 -18.90 4.79
N CYS A 37 4.95 -17.75 5.21
CA CYS A 37 4.95 -17.30 6.60
C CYS A 37 3.83 -17.91 7.46
N GLY A 38 2.98 -18.77 6.90
CA GLY A 38 1.84 -19.37 7.60
C GLY A 38 0.68 -18.41 7.83
N ILE A 39 0.61 -17.32 7.06
CA ILE A 39 -0.47 -16.34 7.12
C ILE A 39 -1.50 -16.72 6.06
N GLU A 40 -2.69 -17.16 6.50
CA GLU A 40 -3.81 -17.37 5.60
C GLU A 40 -4.52 -16.04 5.34
N ILE A 41 -4.54 -15.62 4.08
CA ILE A 41 -5.23 -14.39 3.65
C ILE A 41 -6.55 -14.79 2.98
N GLU A 42 -7.66 -14.28 3.52
CA GLU A 42 -8.99 -14.49 2.94
C GLU A 42 -9.13 -13.76 1.59
N GLU A 43 -8.57 -12.55 1.47
CA GLU A 43 -8.70 -11.71 0.27
C GLU A 43 -7.58 -10.65 0.20
N ILE A 44 -7.00 -10.46 -0.99
CA ILE A 44 -6.10 -9.33 -1.29
C ILE A 44 -6.81 -8.42 -2.29
N ARG A 45 -7.06 -7.15 -1.89
CA ARG A 45 -7.63 -6.13 -2.77
C ARG A 45 -6.59 -5.05 -3.07
N PRO A 46 -6.21 -4.85 -4.34
CA PRO A 46 -5.41 -3.70 -4.71
C PRO A 46 -6.23 -2.43 -4.48
N LEU A 47 -5.70 -1.51 -3.68
CA LEU A 47 -6.23 -0.17 -3.54
C LEU A 47 -5.74 0.64 -4.75
N ILE A 48 -6.60 0.74 -5.77
CA ILE A 48 -6.32 1.60 -6.92
C ILE A 48 -6.58 3.04 -6.46
N PRO A 49 -5.64 3.98 -6.67
CA PRO A 49 -5.88 5.38 -6.34
C PRO A 49 -7.13 5.88 -7.04
N THR A 50 -8.00 6.53 -6.28
CA THR A 50 -9.25 7.10 -6.78
C THR A 50 -8.99 8.46 -7.46
N LEU A 51 -9.99 8.97 -8.17
CA LEU A 51 -9.94 10.34 -8.71
C LEU A 51 -9.78 11.39 -7.60
N GLU A 52 -10.33 11.11 -6.42
CA GLU A 52 -10.19 11.98 -5.25
C GLU A 52 -8.74 11.97 -4.74
N ASP A 53 -8.10 10.80 -4.68
CA ASP A 53 -6.68 10.69 -4.30
C ASP A 53 -5.78 11.48 -5.26
N ALA A 54 -6.04 11.38 -6.57
CA ALA A 54 -5.32 12.16 -7.57
C ALA A 54 -5.56 13.67 -7.43
N PHE A 55 -6.79 14.09 -7.13
CA PHE A 55 -7.14 15.50 -6.91
C PHE A 55 -6.45 16.09 -5.68
N VAL A 56 -6.43 15.34 -4.57
CA VAL A 56 -5.77 15.74 -3.32
C VAL A 56 -4.27 15.92 -3.55
N GLU A 57 -3.61 14.93 -4.16
CA GLU A 57 -2.17 14.99 -4.46
C GLU A 57 -1.83 16.19 -5.36
N LEU A 58 -2.58 16.41 -6.44
CA LEU A 58 -2.36 17.55 -7.34
C LEU A 58 -2.57 18.89 -6.64
N SER A 59 -3.57 18.98 -5.77
CA SER A 59 -3.87 20.20 -5.01
C SER A 59 -2.78 20.51 -3.99
N GLN A 60 -2.30 19.49 -3.26
CA GLN A 60 -1.20 19.64 -2.31
C GLN A 60 0.10 20.06 -3.01
N ARG A 61 0.44 19.43 -4.15
CA ARG A 61 1.60 19.83 -4.96
C ARG A 61 1.52 21.28 -5.41
N ARG A 62 0.34 21.72 -5.86
CA ARG A 62 0.13 23.12 -6.27
C ARG A 62 0.25 24.08 -5.09
N GLN A 63 -0.26 23.74 -3.92
CA GLN A 63 -0.14 24.55 -2.71
C GLN A 63 1.35 24.71 -2.30
N MET A 64 2.11 23.62 -2.26
CA MET A 64 3.54 23.66 -1.96
C MET A 64 4.32 24.50 -2.97
N GLN A 65 3.96 24.46 -4.26
CA GLN A 65 4.57 25.32 -5.28
C GLN A 65 4.26 26.80 -5.09
N MET A 66 3.04 27.13 -4.64
CA MET A 66 2.65 28.52 -4.37
C MET A 66 3.31 29.07 -3.09
N GLU A 67 3.53 28.24 -2.08
CA GLU A 67 4.20 28.62 -0.83
C GLU A 67 5.73 28.75 -0.98
N ALA A 68 6.31 28.07 -1.97
CA ALA A 68 7.73 28.13 -2.29
C ALA A 68 8.11 29.32 -3.21
N ALA A 69 7.14 30.11 -3.67
CA ALA A 69 7.30 31.25 -4.59
C ALA A 69 7.15 32.60 -3.86
#